data_AF-K7G003-F1
#
_entry.id   AF-K7G003-F1
#
_cell.length_a   1.000
_cell.length_b   1.000
_cell.length_c   1.000
_cell.angle_alpha   90.00
_cell.angle_beta   90.00
_cell.angle_gamma   90.00
#
_symmetry.space_group_name_H-M   'P 1'
#
loop_
_entity.id
_entity.type
_entity.pdbx_description
1 polymer ?
#
loop_
_entity_poly.entity_id
_entity_poly.type
_entity_poly.pdbx_seq_one_letter_code
_entity_poly.pdbx_strand_id
1 'polypeptide(L)'
;MESLLQGVTVKSDEQRIKETMGIKVNVSDFKKQEWFFPETTANFDQLLIQYRGFCALMLAEKDGLLLPGNPAIGILKHKEKYYSFSSKESAYAFAQNPDMFIQLIGDKAKECAELIQLLELHHQFESLAPYSQVGSGDKHSMKPITKCDSSTQTDTHILPPTIVKSYEWNEWELRRKAIKLANLRRKLTHSVQTILSHMRRDNSTQVYLPKDFGTQTKLDNSSNVPRPQIFLAGLRGGSTPTTCMVKVNLTRAVDET
;
A
#
# COMPACT_ATOMS: atom_id res chain seq x y z
N MET A 1 -18.22 11.19 16.51
CA MET A 1 -18.83 11.48 15.19
C MET A 1 -20.34 11.54 15.28
N GLU A 2 -21.02 10.60 15.93
CA GLU A 2 -22.49 10.61 16.09
C GLU A 2 -23.05 11.85 16.82
N SER A 3 -22.30 12.44 17.75
CA SER A 3 -22.68 13.68 18.43
C SER A 3 -22.75 14.92 17.52
N LEU A 4 -22.06 14.91 16.37
CA LEU A 4 -22.07 16.02 15.40
C LEU A 4 -23.23 15.92 14.38
N LEU A 5 -23.89 14.76 14.30
CA LEU A 5 -24.97 14.48 13.36
C LEU A 5 -26.36 14.55 14.04
N GLN A 6 -26.42 14.99 15.29
CA GLN A 6 -27.65 15.02 16.06
C GLN A 6 -28.61 16.09 15.48
N GLY A 7 -29.69 15.63 14.85
CA GLY A 7 -30.71 16.47 14.22
C GLY A 7 -30.53 16.73 12.71
N VAL A 8 -29.48 16.18 12.08
CA VAL A 8 -29.26 16.31 10.63
C VAL A 8 -29.63 15.01 9.92
N THR A 9 -30.63 15.05 9.05
CA THR A 9 -30.98 13.93 8.18
C THR A 9 -29.93 13.79 7.08
N VAL A 10 -29.03 12.82 7.23
CA VAL A 10 -28.02 12.51 6.20
C VAL A 10 -28.70 11.79 5.04
N LYS A 11 -28.72 12.45 3.87
CA LYS A 11 -29.31 11.88 2.66
C LYS A 11 -28.34 10.92 1.98
N SER A 12 -28.87 9.79 1.50
CA SER A 12 -28.13 8.88 0.62
C SER A 12 -27.94 9.47 -0.79
N ASP A 13 -26.94 9.00 -1.53
CA ASP A 13 -26.70 9.37 -2.94
C ASP A 13 -27.96 9.20 -3.80
N GLU A 14 -28.66 8.08 -3.64
CA GLU A 14 -29.89 7.80 -4.39
C GLU A 14 -30.99 8.83 -4.10
N GLN A 15 -31.09 9.29 -2.85
CA GLN A 15 -32.07 10.29 -2.45
C GLN A 15 -31.72 11.66 -3.06
N ARG A 16 -30.44 12.03 -3.08
CA ARG A 16 -29.96 13.27 -3.72
C ARG A 16 -30.21 13.28 -5.23
N ILE A 17 -30.00 12.15 -5.89
CA ILE A 17 -30.24 12.01 -7.34
C ILE A 17 -31.75 12.11 -7.63
N LYS A 18 -32.60 11.48 -6.81
CA LYS A 18 -34.06 11.58 -6.94
C LYS A 18 -34.58 13.01 -6.75
N GLU A 19 -34.00 13.78 -5.83
CA GLU A 19 -34.39 15.18 -5.60
C GLU A 19 -34.05 16.09 -6.78
N THR A 20 -32.99 15.77 -7.51
CA THR A 20 -32.54 16.52 -8.68
C THR A 20 -33.11 16.00 -10.00
N MET A 21 -33.91 14.93 -9.97
CA MET A 21 -34.63 14.44 -11.15
C MET A 21 -35.61 15.50 -11.67
N GLY A 22 -35.49 15.83 -12.96
CA GLY A 22 -36.33 16.81 -13.63
C GLY A 22 -35.81 18.25 -13.58
N ILE A 23 -34.80 18.55 -12.75
CA ILE A 23 -34.16 19.87 -12.71
C ILE A 23 -33.03 19.89 -13.75
N LYS A 24 -33.26 20.60 -14.86
CA LYS A 24 -32.30 20.72 -15.96
C LYS A 24 -31.70 22.13 -16.05
N VAL A 25 -30.48 22.21 -16.58
CA VAL A 25 -29.84 23.48 -16.96
C VAL A 25 -30.55 24.05 -18.20
N ASN A 26 -30.82 25.35 -18.19
CA ASN A 26 -31.37 26.01 -19.37
C ASN A 26 -30.23 26.37 -20.32
N VAL A 27 -30.23 25.79 -21.51
CA VAL A 27 -29.21 26.05 -22.55
C VAL A 27 -29.19 27.53 -22.95
N SER A 28 -30.34 28.20 -22.91
CA SER A 28 -30.51 29.61 -23.25
C SER A 28 -29.69 30.56 -22.39
N ASP A 29 -29.37 30.17 -21.15
CA ASP A 29 -28.62 31.00 -20.20
C ASP A 29 -27.13 31.07 -20.56
N PHE A 30 -26.63 30.12 -21.36
CA PHE A 30 -25.22 29.97 -21.68
C PHE A 30 -24.97 29.95 -23.19
N LYS A 31 -24.64 31.11 -23.78
CA LYS A 31 -24.39 31.24 -25.23
C LYS A 31 -23.03 30.68 -25.70
N LYS A 32 -22.08 30.49 -24.77
CA LYS A 32 -20.69 30.11 -25.09
C LYS A 32 -20.38 28.64 -24.82
N GLN A 33 -21.29 27.91 -24.18
CA GLN A 33 -21.03 26.58 -23.65
C GLN A 33 -21.98 25.56 -24.27
N GLU A 34 -21.44 24.39 -24.56
CA GLU A 34 -22.18 23.28 -25.15
C GLU A 34 -22.67 22.36 -24.03
N TRP A 35 -23.99 22.16 -23.98
CA TRP A 35 -24.66 21.30 -23.01
C TRP A 35 -25.26 20.08 -23.72
N PHE A 36 -25.05 18.91 -23.14
CA PHE A 36 -25.55 17.64 -23.65
C PHE A 36 -26.58 17.05 -22.68
N PHE A 37 -27.66 16.52 -23.23
CA PHE A 37 -28.76 15.92 -22.46
C PHE A 37 -29.06 14.52 -23.01
N PRO A 38 -29.56 13.62 -22.15
CA PRO A 38 -29.91 12.25 -22.56
C PRO A 38 -30.89 12.19 -23.74
N GLU A 39 -31.79 13.18 -23.84
CA GLU A 39 -32.86 13.22 -24.84
C GLU A 39 -32.37 13.70 -26.22
N THR A 40 -31.32 14.52 -26.27
CA THR A 40 -30.91 15.25 -27.49
C THR A 40 -29.69 14.62 -28.15
N THR A 41 -28.89 13.85 -27.41
CA THR A 41 -27.56 13.39 -27.86
C THR A 41 -27.57 11.91 -28.21
N ALA A 42 -27.31 11.58 -29.47
CA ALA A 42 -27.01 10.21 -29.89
C ALA A 42 -25.69 9.74 -29.24
N ASN A 43 -25.66 8.50 -28.72
CA ASN A 43 -24.53 7.92 -27.98
C ASN A 43 -24.20 8.58 -26.62
N PHE A 44 -25.21 9.09 -25.90
CA PHE A 44 -25.04 9.67 -24.56
C PHE A 44 -24.28 8.73 -23.59
N ASP A 45 -24.54 7.42 -23.64
CA ASP A 45 -23.91 6.42 -22.77
C ASP A 45 -22.43 6.16 -23.08
N GLN A 46 -21.95 6.58 -24.26
CA GLN A 46 -20.54 6.43 -24.66
C GLN A 46 -19.70 7.66 -24.31
N LEU A 47 -20.32 8.73 -23.78
CA LEU A 47 -19.60 9.93 -23.40
C LEU A 47 -18.68 9.64 -22.20
N LEU A 48 -17.38 9.85 -22.39
CA LEU A 48 -16.40 9.73 -21.32
C LEU A 48 -16.48 10.95 -20.41
N ILE A 49 -17.24 10.81 -19.33
CA ILE A 49 -17.37 11.84 -18.31
C ILE A 49 -16.08 11.90 -17.49
N GLN A 50 -15.47 13.07 -17.44
CA GLN A 50 -14.27 13.33 -16.65
C GLN A 50 -14.54 13.10 -15.17
N TYR A 51 -13.48 12.79 -14.40
CA TYR A 51 -13.57 12.53 -12.97
C TYR A 51 -14.49 11.35 -12.65
N ARG A 52 -14.61 10.38 -13.56
CA ARG A 52 -15.46 9.18 -13.42
C ARG A 52 -16.92 9.49 -13.05
N GLY A 53 -17.45 10.63 -13.48
CA GLY A 53 -18.84 11.01 -13.20
C GLY A 53 -19.07 11.65 -11.83
N PHE A 54 -18.03 12.06 -11.11
CA PHE A 54 -18.19 12.91 -9.94
C PHE A 54 -18.49 14.38 -10.32
N CYS A 55 -19.13 15.09 -9.40
CA CYS A 55 -19.45 16.50 -9.57
C CYS A 55 -18.17 17.36 -9.56
N ALA A 56 -17.88 18.03 -10.68
CA ALA A 56 -16.66 18.83 -10.82
C ALA A 56 -16.58 20.00 -9.82
N LEU A 57 -17.69 20.71 -9.56
CA LEU A 57 -17.68 21.85 -8.63
C LEU A 57 -17.43 21.41 -7.18
N MET A 58 -18.16 20.41 -6.69
CA MET A 58 -18.04 19.92 -5.31
C MET A 58 -16.63 19.41 -5.02
N LEU A 59 -16.02 18.75 -6.01
CA LEU A 59 -14.64 18.32 -5.93
C LEU A 59 -13.67 19.49 -5.76
N ALA A 60 -13.93 20.62 -6.42
CA ALA A 60 -13.10 21.82 -6.37
C ALA A 60 -13.30 22.64 -5.07
N GLU A 61 -14.55 22.90 -4.66
CA GLU A 61 -14.87 23.80 -3.54
C GLU A 61 -14.81 23.16 -2.16
N LYS A 62 -15.08 21.85 -2.06
CA LYS A 62 -15.20 21.15 -0.78
C LYS A 62 -14.02 20.20 -0.53
N ASP A 63 -12.80 20.69 -0.73
CA ASP A 63 -11.55 19.96 -0.46
C ASP A 63 -11.54 18.52 -1.00
N GLY A 64 -11.93 18.32 -2.26
CA GLY A 64 -11.91 17.00 -2.89
C GLY A 64 -13.12 16.12 -2.53
N LEU A 65 -14.23 16.68 -2.04
CA LEU A 65 -15.44 15.91 -1.75
C LEU A 65 -15.97 15.20 -3.00
N LEU A 66 -15.98 13.87 -2.92
CA LEU A 66 -16.47 12.99 -3.97
C LEU A 66 -17.99 12.85 -3.84
N LEU A 67 -18.70 13.62 -4.65
CA LEU A 67 -20.16 13.57 -4.72
C LEU A 67 -20.58 13.16 -6.14
N PRO A 68 -21.39 12.11 -6.32
CA PRO A 68 -21.77 11.65 -7.66
C PRO A 68 -22.53 12.74 -8.41
N GLY A 69 -22.14 12.97 -9.65
CA GLY A 69 -22.88 13.84 -10.55
C GLY A 69 -24.13 13.15 -11.08
N ASN A 70 -25.14 13.94 -11.41
CA ASN A 70 -26.36 13.48 -12.06
C ASN A 70 -26.35 13.94 -13.54
N PRO A 71 -26.07 13.04 -14.50
CA PRO A 71 -26.05 13.38 -15.93
C PRO A 71 -27.39 13.92 -16.46
N ALA A 72 -28.51 13.65 -15.78
CA ALA A 72 -29.83 14.12 -16.18
C ALA A 72 -29.98 15.65 -16.07
N ILE A 73 -29.17 16.30 -15.23
CA ILE A 73 -29.15 17.77 -15.06
C ILE A 73 -28.60 18.46 -16.32
N GLY A 74 -27.67 17.79 -17.01
CA GLY A 74 -26.95 18.29 -18.17
C GLY A 74 -25.45 18.08 -18.01
N ILE A 75 -24.80 17.59 -19.08
CA ILE A 75 -23.35 17.45 -19.16
C ILE A 75 -22.78 18.68 -19.85
N LEU A 76 -21.81 19.33 -19.23
CA LEU A 76 -21.10 20.47 -19.82
C LEU A 76 -19.89 19.98 -20.61
N LYS A 77 -19.75 20.39 -21.87
CA LYS A 77 -18.51 20.20 -22.63
C LYS A 77 -17.64 21.44 -22.53
N HIS A 78 -16.39 21.24 -22.12
CA HIS A 78 -15.37 22.29 -22.09
C HIS A 78 -14.00 21.71 -22.46
N LYS A 79 -13.32 22.30 -23.46
CA LYS A 79 -12.02 21.83 -23.99
C LYS A 79 -12.01 20.33 -24.35
N GLU A 80 -13.04 19.88 -25.08
CA GLU A 80 -13.23 18.47 -25.49
C GLU A 80 -13.38 17.46 -24.34
N LYS A 81 -13.62 17.94 -23.12
CA LYS A 81 -13.91 17.11 -21.95
C LYS A 81 -15.34 17.35 -21.46
N TYR A 82 -15.94 16.29 -20.93
CA TYR A 82 -17.32 16.28 -20.46
C TYR A 82 -17.37 16.27 -18.94
N TYR A 83 -18.15 17.16 -18.34
CA TYR A 83 -18.25 17.33 -16.89
C TYR A 83 -19.69 17.15 -16.42
N SER A 84 -19.85 16.48 -15.28
CA SER A 84 -21.14 16.25 -14.62
C SER A 84 -21.24 17.02 -13.31
N PHE A 85 -22.47 17.26 -12.84
CA PHE A 85 -22.76 18.07 -11.66
C PHE A 85 -23.81 17.43 -10.76
N SER A 86 -23.77 17.72 -9.47
CA SER A 86 -24.74 17.23 -8.50
C SER A 86 -26.02 18.04 -8.44
N SER A 87 -25.95 19.32 -8.80
CA SER A 87 -27.07 20.27 -8.72
C SER A 87 -27.02 21.25 -9.89
N LYS A 88 -28.15 21.90 -10.17
CA LYS A 88 -28.24 22.93 -11.20
C LYS A 88 -27.36 24.13 -10.83
N GLU A 89 -27.37 24.53 -9.58
CA GLU A 89 -26.59 25.63 -9.05
C GLU A 89 -25.09 25.37 -9.24
N SER A 90 -24.66 24.13 -8.97
CA SER A 90 -23.27 23.72 -9.19
C SER A 90 -22.86 23.80 -10.66
N ALA A 91 -23.76 23.40 -11.55
CA ALA A 91 -23.56 23.48 -12.99
C ALA A 91 -23.41 24.95 -13.46
N TYR A 92 -24.24 25.85 -12.94
CA TYR A 92 -24.19 27.28 -13.28
C TYR A 92 -22.92 27.97 -12.75
N ALA A 93 -22.52 27.67 -11.51
CA ALA A 93 -21.30 28.23 -10.93
C ALA A 93 -20.06 27.77 -11.70
N PHE A 94 -19.96 26.48 -12.03
CA PHE A 94 -18.86 25.96 -12.83
C PHE A 94 -18.84 26.55 -14.25
N ALA A 95 -20.01 26.76 -14.85
CA ALA A 95 -20.14 27.36 -16.17
C ALA A 95 -19.65 28.81 -16.23
N GLN A 96 -19.64 29.57 -15.12
CA GLN A 96 -19.10 30.93 -15.14
C GLN A 96 -17.58 30.95 -15.40
N ASN A 97 -16.81 30.06 -14.75
CA ASN A 97 -15.35 30.02 -14.83
C ASN A 97 -14.81 28.58 -14.77
N PRO A 98 -15.01 27.75 -15.81
CA PRO A 98 -14.64 26.33 -15.77
C PRO A 98 -13.13 26.10 -15.64
N ASP A 99 -12.30 26.96 -16.25
CA ASP A 99 -10.84 26.83 -16.22
C ASP A 99 -10.25 26.97 -14.82
N MET A 100 -10.80 27.88 -14.01
CA MET A 100 -10.37 28.10 -12.63
C MET A 100 -10.62 26.85 -11.78
N PHE A 101 -11.80 26.25 -11.89
CA PHE A 101 -12.14 25.04 -11.14
C PHE A 101 -11.32 23.83 -11.60
N ILE A 102 -11.04 23.69 -12.90
CA ILE A 102 -10.17 22.62 -13.40
C ILE A 102 -8.75 22.76 -12.84
N GLN A 103 -8.21 23.97 -12.77
CA GLN A 103 -6.91 24.22 -12.14
C GLN A 103 -6.93 23.88 -10.64
N LEU A 104 -7.96 24.31 -9.93
CA LEU A 104 -8.13 24.02 -8.50
C LEU A 104 -8.18 22.52 -8.20
N ILE A 105 -8.92 21.75 -9.02
CA ILE A 105 -8.96 20.28 -8.92
C ILE A 105 -7.57 19.68 -9.18
N GLY A 106 -6.84 20.21 -10.17
CA GLY A 106 -5.47 19.80 -10.46
C GLY A 106 -4.54 20.03 -9.27
N ASP A 107 -4.63 21.20 -8.63
CA ASP A 107 -3.80 21.51 -7.46
C ASP A 107 -4.17 20.65 -6.25
N LYS A 108 -5.46 20.38 -6.02
CA LYS A 108 -5.92 19.43 -4.99
C LYS A 108 -5.45 18.01 -5.25
N ALA A 109 -5.45 17.56 -6.50
CA ALA A 109 -4.91 16.25 -6.85
C ALA A 109 -3.39 16.16 -6.61
N LYS A 110 -2.64 17.28 -6.70
CA LYS A 110 -1.21 17.30 -6.31
C LYS A 110 -1.02 17.17 -4.79
N GLU A 111 -1.92 17.73 -3.99
CA GLU A 111 -1.90 17.57 -2.52
C GLU A 111 -2.23 16.13 -2.11
N CYS A 112 -3.14 15.47 -2.83
CA CYS A 112 -3.59 14.10 -2.53
C CYS A 112 -3.43 13.18 -3.75
N ALA A 113 -2.33 12.42 -3.79
CA ALA A 113 -2.03 11.49 -4.89
C ALA A 113 -3.11 10.41 -5.12
N GLU A 114 -3.89 10.07 -4.09
CA GLU A 114 -5.03 9.16 -4.19
C GLU A 114 -6.12 9.68 -5.16
N LEU A 115 -6.33 11.00 -5.20
CA LEU A 115 -7.29 11.62 -6.12
C LEU A 115 -6.82 11.52 -7.57
N ILE A 116 -5.52 11.54 -7.83
CA ILE A 116 -4.98 11.34 -9.19
C ILE A 116 -5.39 9.97 -9.72
N GLN A 117 -5.24 8.95 -8.87
CA GLN A 117 -5.60 7.57 -9.22
C GLN A 117 -7.11 7.40 -9.37
N LEU A 118 -7.88 7.89 -8.41
CA LEU A 118 -9.32 7.70 -8.36
C LEU A 118 -10.04 8.41 -9.52
N LEU A 119 -9.61 9.63 -9.84
CA LEU A 119 -10.22 10.48 -10.86
C LEU A 119 -9.61 10.29 -12.25
N GLU A 120 -8.64 9.37 -12.37
CA GLU A 120 -7.88 9.08 -13.59
C GLU A 120 -7.26 10.34 -14.21
N LEU A 121 -6.65 11.18 -13.38
CA LEU A 121 -6.04 12.43 -13.83
C LEU A 121 -4.66 12.25 -14.46
N HIS A 122 -4.20 11.02 -14.65
CA HIS A 122 -2.89 10.69 -15.21
C HIS A 122 -2.57 11.43 -16.51
N HIS A 123 -3.54 11.59 -17.41
CA HIS A 123 -3.34 12.32 -18.67
C HIS A 123 -3.08 13.84 -18.44
N GLN A 124 -3.53 14.41 -17.33
CA GLN A 124 -3.25 15.81 -16.96
C GLN A 124 -1.89 15.97 -16.28
N PHE A 125 -1.38 14.91 -15.65
CA PHE A 125 -0.09 14.87 -14.94
C PHE A 125 1.03 14.19 -15.74
N GLU A 126 0.75 13.72 -16.95
CA GLU A 126 1.71 13.05 -17.83
C GLU A 126 2.92 13.95 -18.15
N SER A 127 2.72 15.27 -18.15
CA SER A 127 3.78 16.28 -18.29
C SER A 127 4.62 16.52 -17.03
N LEU A 128 4.12 16.12 -15.85
CA LEU A 128 4.75 16.36 -14.54
C LEU A 128 5.51 15.14 -14.01
N ALA A 129 5.41 13.99 -14.68
CA ALA A 129 6.23 12.83 -14.35
C ALA A 129 7.72 13.12 -14.65
N PRO A 130 8.65 12.92 -13.68
CA PRO A 130 10.09 13.20 -13.85
C PRO A 130 10.77 12.45 -15.00
N TYR A 131 10.10 11.44 -15.58
CA TYR A 131 10.63 10.60 -16.64
C TYR A 131 10.32 11.08 -18.07
N SER A 132 9.54 12.15 -18.24
CA SER A 132 9.21 12.67 -19.58
C SER A 132 10.39 13.38 -20.29
N GLN A 133 11.53 13.57 -19.62
CA GLN A 133 12.72 14.22 -20.18
C GLN A 133 13.81 13.26 -20.68
N VAL A 134 13.57 11.94 -20.70
CA VAL A 134 14.52 10.99 -21.29
C VAL A 134 14.06 10.58 -22.68
N GLY A 135 14.61 11.25 -23.69
CA GLY A 135 14.81 10.67 -25.03
C GLY A 135 13.57 10.52 -25.91
N SER A 136 13.49 11.41 -26.90
CA SER A 136 12.74 11.23 -28.15
C SER A 136 12.83 9.79 -28.67
N GLY A 137 11.70 9.07 -28.72
CA GLY A 137 11.60 7.85 -29.51
C GLY A 137 10.49 6.89 -29.14
N ASP A 138 10.13 6.76 -27.85
CA ASP A 138 9.19 5.72 -27.44
C ASP A 138 8.03 6.33 -26.65
N LYS A 139 6.82 6.17 -27.18
CA LYS A 139 5.57 6.54 -26.52
C LYS A 139 5.34 5.57 -25.36
N HIS A 140 6.08 5.75 -24.27
CA HIS A 140 5.78 5.10 -23.00
C HIS A 140 4.51 5.72 -22.43
N SER A 141 3.38 5.27 -22.96
CA SER A 141 2.12 5.26 -22.22
C SER A 141 2.43 4.75 -20.82
N MET A 142 2.06 5.54 -19.80
CA MET A 142 2.10 5.05 -18.42
C MET A 142 1.43 3.68 -18.41
N LYS A 143 2.20 2.63 -18.12
CA LYS A 143 1.64 1.28 -18.08
C LYS A 143 0.50 1.31 -17.07
N PRO A 144 -0.71 0.88 -17.44
CA PRO A 144 -1.82 0.85 -16.51
C PRO A 144 -1.39 0.05 -15.28
N ILE A 145 -1.65 0.60 -14.09
CA ILE A 145 -1.37 -0.09 -12.82
C ILE A 145 -2.25 -1.33 -12.80
N THR A 146 -1.67 -2.43 -13.24
CA THR A 146 -2.30 -3.74 -13.29
C THR A 146 -2.28 -4.28 -11.87
N LYS A 147 -3.44 -4.76 -11.41
CA LYS A 147 -3.51 -5.50 -10.15
C LYS A 147 -2.54 -6.67 -10.25
N CYS A 148 -1.50 -6.65 -9.44
CA CYS A 148 -0.51 -7.71 -9.38
C CYS A 148 -0.76 -8.54 -8.11
N ASP A 149 -0.85 -9.85 -8.26
CA ASP A 149 -0.92 -10.76 -7.13
C ASP A 149 0.42 -10.72 -6.39
N SER A 150 0.38 -10.27 -5.14
CA SER A 150 1.53 -10.33 -4.24
C SER A 150 1.40 -11.61 -3.41
N SER A 151 2.28 -12.56 -3.66
CA SER A 151 2.44 -13.74 -2.80
C SER A 151 3.75 -13.62 -2.04
N THR A 152 3.72 -13.91 -0.74
CA THR A 152 4.92 -14.01 0.07
C THR A 152 5.10 -15.47 0.44
N GLN A 153 6.04 -16.14 -0.21
CA GLN A 153 6.42 -17.51 0.11
C GLN A 153 7.37 -17.47 1.31
N THR A 154 6.94 -17.99 2.45
CA THR A 154 7.84 -18.24 3.57
C THR A 154 8.66 -19.48 3.26
N ASP A 155 9.99 -19.36 3.23
CA ASP A 155 10.87 -20.52 3.06
C ASP A 155 10.66 -21.51 4.21
N THR A 156 10.09 -22.67 3.89
CA THR A 156 9.71 -23.70 4.87
C THR A 156 10.91 -24.49 5.39
N HIS A 157 12.08 -24.38 4.76
CA HIS A 157 13.29 -25.13 5.12
C HIS A 157 14.57 -24.33 4.89
N ILE A 158 14.90 -23.43 5.82
CA ILE A 158 16.18 -22.69 5.83
C ILE A 158 17.38 -23.66 5.98
N LEU A 159 17.16 -24.88 6.49
CA LEU A 159 18.18 -25.93 6.62
C LEU A 159 17.66 -27.27 6.07
N PRO A 160 18.49 -28.04 5.35
CA PRO A 160 18.11 -29.38 4.92
C PRO A 160 17.89 -30.28 6.15
N PRO A 161 16.88 -31.17 6.15
CA PRO A 161 16.64 -32.07 7.27
C PRO A 161 17.88 -32.94 7.50
N THR A 162 18.35 -33.01 8.74
CA THR A 162 19.48 -33.86 9.15
C THR A 162 19.03 -35.31 9.18
N ILE A 163 18.92 -35.94 8.01
CA ILE A 163 18.58 -37.36 7.86
C ILE A 163 19.85 -38.18 8.08
N VAL A 164 19.90 -38.88 9.21
CA VAL A 164 20.96 -39.83 9.49
C VAL A 164 20.73 -41.10 8.67
N LYS A 165 21.33 -41.16 7.47
CA LYS A 165 21.21 -42.30 6.54
C LYS A 165 21.72 -43.64 7.13
N SER A 166 22.49 -43.59 8.21
CA SER A 166 23.02 -44.76 8.91
C SER A 166 22.10 -45.29 10.03
N TYR A 167 21.00 -44.59 10.32
CA TYR A 167 20.05 -45.00 11.36
C TYR A 167 19.23 -46.21 10.90
N GLU A 168 19.18 -47.23 11.75
CA GLU A 168 18.34 -48.41 11.57
C GLU A 168 17.57 -48.67 12.87
N TRP A 169 16.27 -48.92 12.74
CA TRP A 169 15.41 -49.22 13.88
C TRP A 169 15.41 -50.71 14.27
N ASN A 170 15.89 -51.58 13.38
CA ASN A 170 15.90 -53.03 13.60
C ASN A 170 17.10 -53.45 14.45
N GLU A 171 16.82 -53.92 15.67
CA GLU A 171 17.84 -54.34 16.64
C GLU A 171 18.73 -55.49 16.13
N TRP A 172 18.19 -56.40 15.32
CA TRP A 172 18.96 -57.53 14.77
C TRP A 172 19.97 -57.09 13.71
N GLU A 173 19.62 -56.09 12.89
CA GLU A 173 20.57 -55.49 11.95
C GLU A 173 21.65 -54.68 12.66
N LEU A 174 21.28 -53.93 13.72
CA LEU A 174 22.27 -53.25 14.58
C LEU A 174 23.27 -54.25 15.18
N ARG A 175 22.80 -55.39 15.70
CA ARG A 175 23.67 -56.46 16.24
C ARG A 175 24.59 -57.04 15.17
N ARG A 176 24.06 -57.30 13.97
CA ARG A 176 24.85 -57.81 12.83
C ARG A 176 25.94 -56.82 12.39
N LYS A 177 25.60 -55.53 12.31
CA LYS A 177 26.55 -54.45 12.01
C LYS A 177 27.64 -54.31 13.07
N ALA A 178 27.29 -54.39 14.35
CA ALA A 178 28.26 -54.34 15.45
C ALA A 178 29.26 -55.51 15.37
N ILE A 179 28.77 -56.73 15.11
CA ILE A 179 29.63 -57.91 14.92
C ILE A 179 30.54 -57.75 13.69
N LYS A 180 30.01 -57.23 12.57
CA LYS A 180 30.80 -56.95 11.36
C LYS A 180 31.93 -55.95 11.64
N LEU A 181 31.63 -54.88 12.38
CA LEU A 181 32.61 -53.85 12.74
C LEU A 181 33.68 -54.39 13.70
N ALA A 182 33.31 -55.22 14.67
CA ALA A 182 34.27 -55.89 15.55
C ALA A 182 35.20 -56.84 14.78
N ASN A 183 34.66 -57.58 13.81
CA ASN A 183 35.45 -58.44 12.93
C ASN A 183 36.40 -57.63 12.03
N LEU A 184 35.94 -56.50 11.47
CA LEU A 184 36.79 -55.59 10.69
C LEU A 184 37.94 -55.02 11.55
N ARG A 185 37.66 -54.61 12.79
CA ARG A 185 38.69 -54.15 13.73
C ARG A 185 39.77 -55.19 14.01
N ARG A 186 39.41 -56.47 14.06
CA ARG A 186 40.37 -57.59 14.19
C ARG A 186 41.07 -57.97 12.88
N LYS A 187 40.59 -57.50 11.72
CA LYS A 187 41.14 -57.78 10.40
C LYS A 187 41.95 -56.60 9.87
N LEU A 188 42.95 -56.18 10.65
CA LEU A 188 43.90 -55.14 10.24
C LEU A 188 44.93 -55.75 9.28
N THR A 189 44.97 -55.24 8.04
CA THR A 189 45.99 -55.62 7.05
C THR A 189 47.34 -55.00 7.43
N HIS A 190 48.39 -55.82 7.52
CA HIS A 190 49.73 -55.41 7.98
C HIS A 190 50.55 -54.61 6.95
N SER A 191 50.11 -54.45 5.69
CA SER A 191 50.81 -53.64 4.70
C SER A 191 49.89 -53.24 3.54
N VAL A 192 49.99 -51.98 3.09
CA VAL A 192 49.40 -51.51 1.83
C VAL A 192 50.49 -50.78 1.05
N GLN A 193 50.81 -51.23 -0.17
CA GLN A 193 51.44 -50.37 -1.16
C GLN A 193 50.35 -49.43 -1.72
N THR A 194 50.52 -48.13 -1.49
CA THR A 194 49.55 -47.12 -1.93
C THR A 194 49.68 -46.80 -3.43
N ILE A 195 48.51 -46.53 -4.01
CA ILE A 195 48.23 -45.98 -5.34
C ILE A 195 48.79 -44.54 -5.44
N LEU A 196 50.09 -44.36 -5.24
CA LEU A 196 50.77 -43.06 -5.39
C LEU A 196 51.29 -42.84 -6.82
N SER A 197 51.10 -43.80 -7.72
CA SER A 197 51.69 -43.78 -9.07
C SER A 197 50.77 -43.29 -10.17
N HIS A 198 49.52 -42.88 -9.89
CA HIS A 198 48.50 -42.73 -10.94
C HIS A 198 47.84 -41.35 -11.09
N MET A 199 48.52 -40.25 -10.73
CA MET A 199 48.03 -38.91 -11.06
C MET A 199 49.17 -37.98 -11.49
N ARG A 200 49.67 -38.19 -12.72
CA ARG A 200 50.36 -37.15 -13.52
C ARG A 200 49.38 -36.64 -14.58
N ARG A 201 48.42 -35.82 -14.18
CA ARG A 201 47.72 -34.93 -15.11
C ARG A 201 47.79 -33.52 -14.56
N ASP A 202 48.23 -32.62 -15.41
CA ASP A 202 48.18 -31.20 -15.19
C ASP A 202 46.71 -30.77 -15.22
N ASN A 203 46.24 -30.13 -14.15
CA ASN A 203 44.86 -29.67 -14.02
C ASN A 203 44.90 -28.15 -13.88
N SER A 204 44.57 -27.43 -14.94
CA SER A 204 44.47 -25.98 -14.91
C SER A 204 43.04 -25.58 -14.49
N THR A 205 42.92 -25.00 -13.30
CA THR A 205 41.66 -24.43 -12.80
C THR A 205 41.68 -22.92 -12.95
N GLN A 206 40.68 -22.34 -13.62
CA GLN A 206 40.46 -20.89 -13.62
C GLN A 206 39.98 -20.44 -12.24
N VAL A 207 40.66 -19.43 -11.69
CA VAL A 207 40.29 -18.77 -10.44
C VAL A 207 39.43 -17.56 -10.76
N TYR A 208 38.20 -17.54 -10.23
CA TYR A 208 37.40 -16.33 -10.13
C TYR A 208 37.44 -15.86 -8.67
N LEU A 209 38.08 -14.72 -8.43
CA LEU A 209 38.06 -14.09 -7.12
C LEU A 209 36.63 -13.63 -6.81
N PRO A 210 36.05 -13.98 -5.65
CA PRO A 210 34.74 -13.48 -5.24
C PRO A 210 34.76 -11.95 -5.21
N LYS A 211 33.71 -11.33 -5.75
CA LYS A 211 33.52 -9.88 -5.64
C LYS A 211 32.98 -9.56 -4.25
N ASP A 212 33.54 -8.53 -3.63
CA ASP A 212 32.99 -8.01 -2.37
C ASP A 212 31.59 -7.43 -2.61
N PHE A 213 30.63 -7.91 -1.83
CA PHE A 213 29.25 -7.47 -1.86
C PHE A 213 28.81 -7.13 -0.43
N GLY A 214 28.57 -5.85 -0.18
CA GLY A 214 27.99 -5.37 1.07
C GLY A 214 26.48 -5.23 0.92
N THR A 215 25.72 -5.74 1.89
CA THR A 215 24.30 -5.39 2.06
C THR A 215 24.11 -4.78 3.43
N GLN A 216 23.34 -3.70 3.49
CA GLN A 216 22.97 -3.05 4.74
C GLN A 216 21.56 -3.51 5.11
N THR A 217 21.40 -4.02 6.32
CA THR A 217 20.08 -4.28 6.89
C THR A 217 19.59 -3.04 7.64
N LYS A 218 18.27 -2.88 7.70
CA LYS A 218 17.64 -1.80 8.46
C LYS A 218 17.99 -1.98 9.95
N LEU A 219 18.48 -0.90 10.57
CA LEU A 219 18.72 -0.84 12.01
C LEU A 219 17.59 0.00 12.61
N ASP A 220 16.70 -0.64 13.34
CA ASP A 220 15.63 0.05 14.05
C ASP A 220 16.12 0.49 15.43
N ASN A 221 15.95 1.78 15.72
CA ASN A 221 16.24 2.37 17.02
C ASN A 221 14.96 2.97 17.60
N SER A 222 14.83 2.94 18.92
CA SER A 222 13.66 3.48 19.63
C SER A 222 14.10 4.22 20.87
N SER A 223 13.46 5.34 21.17
CA SER A 223 13.56 6.03 22.44
C SER A 223 12.31 5.75 23.28
N ASN A 224 12.49 5.55 24.59
CA ASN A 224 11.39 5.38 25.52
C ASN A 224 11.36 6.58 26.48
N VAL A 225 10.17 7.11 26.74
CA VAL A 225 9.99 8.20 27.71
C VAL A 225 10.04 7.61 29.13
N PRO A 226 10.57 8.33 30.14
CA PRO A 226 10.57 7.86 31.52
C PRO A 226 9.16 7.49 31.96
N ARG A 227 8.99 6.26 32.44
CA ARG A 227 7.68 5.77 32.87
C ARG A 227 7.39 6.25 34.29
N PRO A 228 6.22 6.86 34.54
CA PRO A 228 5.80 7.21 35.89
C PRO A 228 5.62 5.95 36.75
N GLN A 229 6.52 5.74 37.71
CA GLN A 229 6.44 4.67 38.70
C GLN A 229 6.10 5.25 40.06
N ILE A 230 4.95 4.86 40.61
CA ILE A 230 4.50 5.28 41.94
C ILE A 230 4.42 4.05 42.82
N PHE A 231 5.10 4.09 43.95
CA PHE A 231 5.00 3.08 44.98
C PHE A 231 4.02 3.51 46.06
N LEU A 232 3.06 2.65 46.38
CA LEU A 232 2.07 2.86 47.43
C LEU A 232 2.34 1.86 48.55
N ALA A 233 2.62 2.36 49.74
CA ALA A 233 2.86 1.58 50.94
C ALA A 233 1.78 1.85 52.01
N GLY A 234 1.62 0.91 52.93
CA GLY A 234 0.70 1.05 54.08
C GLY A 234 -0.74 0.60 53.84
N LEU A 235 -1.05 0.00 52.68
CA LEU A 235 -2.40 -0.49 52.36
C LEU A 235 -2.74 -1.88 52.96
N ARG A 236 -1.73 -2.62 53.43
CA ARG A 236 -1.93 -3.87 54.17
C ARG A 236 -1.96 -3.50 55.65
N GLY A 237 -3.15 -3.37 56.24
CA GLY A 237 -3.36 -2.91 57.61
C GLY A 237 -2.38 -3.54 58.61
N GLY A 238 -1.56 -2.69 59.24
CA GLY A 238 -0.61 -3.08 60.28
C GLY A 238 -1.19 -2.88 61.69
N SER A 239 -0.33 -3.04 62.70
CA SER A 239 -0.69 -2.98 64.13
C SER A 239 -1.20 -1.62 64.65
N THR A 240 -1.22 -0.59 63.81
CA THR A 240 -1.70 0.76 64.18
C THR A 240 -3.18 0.94 63.84
N PRO A 241 -3.97 1.60 64.70
CA PRO A 241 -5.43 1.70 64.55
C PRO A 241 -5.91 2.51 63.33
N THR A 242 -5.04 3.33 62.74
CA THR A 242 -5.37 4.15 61.57
C THR A 242 -4.43 3.81 60.41
N THR A 243 -5.00 3.35 59.29
CA THR A 243 -4.23 3.02 58.07
C THR A 243 -3.72 4.30 57.41
N CYS A 244 -2.41 4.53 57.44
CA CYS A 244 -1.77 5.65 56.76
C CYS A 244 -1.18 5.19 55.41
N MET A 245 -1.71 5.72 54.31
CA MET A 245 -1.17 5.46 52.97
C MET A 245 0.01 6.41 52.69
N VAL A 246 1.16 5.84 52.34
CA VAL A 246 2.34 6.61 51.89
C VAL A 246 2.51 6.42 50.40
N LYS A 247 2.49 7.54 49.65
CA LYS A 247 2.75 7.59 48.21
C LYS A 247 4.16 8.09 47.96
N VAL A 248 5.01 7.27 47.35
CA VAL A 248 6.38 7.62 46.98
C VAL A 248 6.51 7.59 45.46
N ASN A 249 7.09 8.65 44.88
CA ASN A 249 7.37 8.70 43.46
C ASN A 249 8.77 8.11 43.19
N LEU A 250 8.83 7.10 42.31
CA LEU A 250 10.05 6.39 41.92
C LEU A 250 10.43 6.65 40.46
N THR A 251 9.85 7.67 39.81
CA THR A 251 10.30 8.11 38.48
C THR A 251 11.77 8.45 38.47
N ARG A 252 12.55 7.76 37.63
CA ARG A 252 13.92 8.15 37.30
C ARG A 252 13.92 9.33 36.33
N ALA A 253 14.85 10.27 36.53
CA ALA A 253 15.04 11.39 35.62
C ALA A 253 15.67 10.91 34.30
N VAL A 254 15.47 11.68 33.22
CA VAL A 254 16.01 11.37 31.87
C VAL A 254 17.54 11.31 31.88
N ASP A 255 18.18 12.08 32.75
CA ASP A 255 19.64 12.22 32.81
C ASP A 255 20.35 11.03 33.48
N GLU A 256 19.60 10.07 34.04
CA GLU A 256 20.12 8.91 34.78
C GLU A 256 19.93 7.56 34.04
N THR A 257 19.45 7.56 32.78
CA THR A 257 19.22 6.37 31.94
C THR A 257 20.15 6.30 30.76
#